data_AF-A0A933AHI1-F1
#
_entry.id   AF-A0A933AHI1-F1
#
_cell.length_a   1.000
_cell.length_b   1.000
_cell.length_c   1.000
_cell.angle_alpha   90.00
_cell.angle_beta   90.00
_cell.angle_gamma   90.00
#
_symmetry.space_group_name_H-M   'P 1'
#
loop_
_entity.id
_entity.type
_entity.pdbx_description
1 polymer ?
#
loop_
_entity_poly.entity_id
_entity_poly.type
_entity_poly.pdbx_seq_one_letter_code
_entity_poly.pdbx_strand_id
1 'polypeptide(L)' 'VLRDKPFFHEFVVKCPRPVSEINAELFNEHGIIGGYDLGQDYAHLDGHMLLCVTEMANTDDIDRLVEALKEIAA' A
#
# COMPACT_ATOMS: atom_id res chain seq x y z
N VAL A 1 7.35 6.40 -1.83
CA VAL A 1 6.31 7.42 -1.53
C VAL A 1 6.45 8.56 -2.52
N LEU A 2 5.35 9.07 -3.07
CA LEU A 2 5.37 10.04 -4.19
C LEU A 2 5.36 11.54 -3.78
N ARG A 3 5.56 11.86 -2.51
CA ARG A 3 5.53 13.25 -2.02
C ARG A 3 6.69 13.53 -1.07
N ASP A 4 7.33 14.69 -1.26
CA ASP A 4 8.45 15.18 -0.44
C ASP A 4 8.03 16.30 0.56
N LYS A 5 6.72 16.49 0.75
CA LYS A 5 6.13 17.42 1.72
C LYS A 5 5.53 16.65 2.89
N PRO A 6 5.34 17.28 4.07
CA PRO A 6 4.58 16.65 5.16
C PRO A 6 3.24 16.12 4.63
N PHE A 7 2.99 14.85 4.91
CA PHE A 7 1.72 14.18 4.68
C PHE A 7 1.08 13.87 6.03
N PHE A 8 -0.23 13.67 6.05
CA PHE A 8 -0.92 13.25 7.26
C PHE A 8 -0.68 11.74 7.49
N HIS A 9 -1.66 11.01 8.00
CA HIS A 9 -1.64 9.56 8.08
C HIS A 9 -1.76 8.87 6.72
N GLU A 10 -1.90 9.61 5.62
CA GLU A 10 -2.14 9.06 4.29
C GLU A 10 -1.04 9.43 3.28
N PHE A 11 -0.59 8.43 2.52
CA PHE A 11 0.39 8.64 1.46
C PHE A 11 0.21 7.65 0.31
N VAL A 12 0.68 8.07 -0.87
CA VAL A 12 0.58 7.28 -2.10
C VAL A 12 1.92 6.64 -2.44
N VAL A 13 1.86 5.36 -2.81
CA VAL A 13 2.97 4.61 -3.37
C VAL A 13 2.63 4.19 -4.80
N LYS A 14 3.66 4.13 -5.66
CA LYS A 14 3.53 3.54 -6.99
C LYS A 14 3.94 2.08 -6.90
N CYS A 15 3.08 1.19 -7.38
CA CYS A 15 3.28 -0.24 -7.34
C CYS A 15 3.99 -0.73 -8.61
N PRO A 16 4.85 -1.77 -8.50
CA PRO A 16 5.51 -2.38 -9.66
C PRO A 16 4.59 -3.35 -10.44
N ARG A 17 3.50 -3.78 -9.80
CA ARG A 17 2.48 -4.71 -10.30
C ARG A 17 1.09 -4.09 -10.08
N PRO A 18 0.02 -4.60 -10.73
CA PRO A 18 -1.34 -4.14 -10.48
C PRO A 18 -1.69 -4.19 -8.98
N VAL A 19 -2.28 -3.12 -8.45
CA VAL A 19 -2.59 -3.01 -7.01
C VAL A 19 -3.52 -4.13 -6.56
N SER A 20 -4.46 -4.54 -7.42
CA SER A 20 -5.35 -5.68 -7.17
C SER A 20 -4.61 -7.00 -6.92
N GLU A 21 -3.52 -7.24 -7.63
CA GLU A 21 -2.71 -8.46 -7.44
C GLU A 21 -1.94 -8.40 -6.12
N ILE A 22 -1.30 -7.25 -5.85
CA ILE A 22 -0.57 -7.03 -4.59
C ILE A 22 -1.51 -7.18 -3.39
N ASN A 23 -2.72 -6.60 -3.45
CA ASN A 23 -3.70 -6.71 -2.38
C ASN A 23 -4.20 -8.15 -2.19
N ALA A 24 -4.39 -8.91 -3.28
CA ALA A 24 -4.78 -10.32 -3.19
C ALA A 24 -3.68 -11.15 -2.52
N GLU A 25 -2.42 -10.94 -2.87
CA GLU A 25 -1.26 -11.64 -2.31
C GLU A 25 -1.05 -11.27 -0.82
N LEU A 26 -1.09 -9.98 -0.47
CA LEU A 26 -1.07 -9.49 0.91
C LEU A 26 -2.14 -10.17 1.78
N PHE A 27 -3.36 -10.29 1.26
CA PHE A 27 -4.46 -10.90 2.00
C PHE A 27 -4.29 -12.41 2.14
N ASN A 28 -3.97 -13.10 1.05
CA ASN A 28 -3.91 -14.56 1.02
C ASN A 28 -2.69 -15.13 1.75
N GLU A 29 -1.53 -14.49 1.62
CA GLU A 29 -0.25 -15.01 2.12
C GLU A 29 0.13 -14.43 3.47
N HIS A 30 -0.20 -13.15 3.71
CA HIS A 30 0.19 -12.44 4.92
C HIS A 30 -0.99 -12.10 5.84
N GLY A 31 -2.24 -12.29 5.42
CA GLY A 31 -3.42 -11.89 6.18
C GLY A 31 -3.53 -10.38 6.37
N ILE A 32 -2.97 -9.60 5.44
CA ILE A 32 -2.91 -8.14 5.50
C ILE A 32 -3.92 -7.55 4.52
N ILE A 33 -4.73 -6.60 4.97
CA ILE A 33 -5.55 -5.78 4.09
C ILE A 33 -4.66 -4.67 3.53
N GLY A 34 -4.45 -4.67 2.21
CA GLY A 34 -3.63 -3.67 1.54
C GLY A 34 -4.31 -2.31 1.40
N GLY A 35 -3.68 -1.43 0.61
CA GLY A 35 -4.16 -0.07 0.40
C GLY A 35 -5.27 0.04 -0.65
N TYR A 36 -5.78 1.26 -0.81
CA TYR A 36 -6.79 1.56 -1.82
C TYR A 36 -6.16 1.75 -3.20
N ASP A 37 -6.69 1.08 -4.21
CA ASP A 37 -6.27 1.22 -5.60
C ASP A 37 -6.90 2.48 -6.22
N LEU A 38 -6.07 3.52 -6.39
CA LEU A 38 -6.53 4.80 -6.93
C LEU A 38 -6.88 4.70 -8.41
N GLY A 39 -6.39 3.68 -9.13
CA GLY A 39 -6.71 3.43 -10.54
C GLY A 39 -8.20 3.16 -10.78
N GLN A 40 -8.93 2.70 -9.75
CA GLN A 40 -10.36 2.41 -9.84
C GLN A 40 -11.20 3.66 -10.11
N ASP A 41 -10.85 4.78 -9.46
CA ASP A 41 -11.56 6.05 -9.63
C ASP A 41 -10.84 7.02 -10.57
N TYR A 42 -9.51 6.91 -10.66
CA TYR A 42 -8.65 7.84 -11.34
C TYR A 42 -7.73 7.11 -12.31
N ALA A 43 -8.12 7.00 -13.58
CA ALA A 43 -7.33 6.30 -14.61
C ALA A 43 -5.87 6.81 -14.75
N HIS A 44 -5.61 8.09 -14.45
CA HIS A 44 -4.26 8.67 -14.47
C HIS A 44 -3.38 8.25 -13.26
N LEU A 45 -3.97 7.60 -12.27
CA LEU A 45 -3.34 7.02 -11.07
C LEU A 45 -3.35 5.49 -11.13
N ASP A 46 -3.45 4.89 -12.32
CA ASP A 46 -3.28 3.46 -12.50
C ASP A 46 -1.95 2.96 -11.87
N GLY A 47 -2.01 1.83 -11.17
CA GLY A 47 -0.88 1.30 -10.40
C GLY A 47 -0.47 2.13 -9.17
N HIS A 48 -1.32 3.04 -8.68
CA HIS A 48 -1.06 3.81 -7.46
C HIS A 48 -1.93 3.32 -6.30
N MET A 49 -1.28 3.02 -5.18
CA MET A 49 -1.95 2.57 -3.97
C MET A 49 -1.88 3.66 -2.89
N LEU A 50 -3.03 3.99 -2.30
CA LEU A 50 -3.15 4.87 -1.14
C LEU A 50 -3.10 4.03 0.13
N LEU A 51 -2.16 4.35 1.02
CA LEU A 51 -2.02 3.75 2.35
C LEU A 51 -2.40 4.77 3.41
N CYS A 52 -3.08 4.30 4.46
CA CYS A 52 -3.45 5.10 5.64
C CYS A 52 -2.93 4.42 6.90
N VAL A 53 -2.15 5.14 7.71
CA VAL A 53 -1.53 4.69 8.95
C VAL A 53 -1.94 5.64 10.07
N THR A 54 -2.96 5.26 10.85
CA THR A 54 -3.51 6.10 11.93
C THR A 54 -2.80 5.87 13.26
N GLU A 55 -3.16 6.64 14.28
CA GLU A 55 -2.60 6.55 15.64
C GLU A 55 -2.82 5.19 16.32
N MET A 56 -3.74 4.38 15.78
CA MET A 56 -4.02 3.03 16.28
C MET A 56 -3.14 1.95 15.63
N ALA A 57 -2.37 2.29 14.59
CA ALA A 57 -1.46 1.35 13.95
C ALA A 57 -0.23 1.10 14.84
N ASN A 58 0.11 -0.18 15.04
CA ASN A 58 1.33 -0.57 15.73
C ASN A 58 2.52 -0.54 14.76
N THR A 59 3.69 -0.13 15.23
CA THR A 59 4.96 -0.22 14.48
C THR A 59 5.21 -1.63 13.97
N ASP A 60 4.90 -2.67 14.75
CA ASP A 60 5.08 -4.07 14.32
C ASP A 60 4.20 -4.43 13.11
N ASP A 61 2.98 -3.88 13.04
CA ASP A 61 2.08 -4.11 11.90
C ASP A 61 2.59 -3.38 10.65
N ILE A 62 3.15 -2.19 10.83
CA ILE A 62 3.77 -1.41 9.75
C ILE A 62 5.00 -2.14 9.22
N ASP A 63 5.87 -2.64 10.08
CA ASP A 63 7.05 -3.41 9.70
C ASP A 63 6.65 -4.69 8.96
N ARG A 64 5.61 -5.39 9.43
CA ARG A 64 5.06 -6.57 8.74
C ARG A 64 4.52 -6.22 7.35
N LEU A 65 3.81 -5.10 7.19
CA LEU A 65 3.35 -4.62 5.88
C LEU A 65 4.54 -4.30 4.97
N VAL A 66 5.58 -3.66 5.48
CA VAL A 66 6.78 -3.30 4.71
C VAL A 66 7.51 -4.55 4.21
N GLU A 67 7.71 -5.55 5.07
CA GLU A 67 8.38 -6.80 4.66
C GLU A 67 7.53 -7.58 3.66
N ALA A 68 6.22 -7.73 3.89
CA ALA A 68 5.33 -8.38 2.92
C ALA A 68 5.36 -7.67 1.55
N LEU A 69 5.32 -6.34 1.54
CA LEU A 69 5.42 -5.58 0.28
C LEU A 69 6.77 -5.75 -0.42
N LYS A 70 7.88 -5.92 0.31
CA LYS A 70 9.20 -6.19 -0.29
C LYS A 70 9.24 -7.58 -0.94
N GLU A 71 8.65 -8.58 -0.30
CA GLU A 71 8.57 -9.95 -0.83
C GLU A 71 7.72 -10.00 -2.10
N ILE A 72 6.56 -9.36 -2.10
CA ILE A 72 5.62 -9.32 -3.24
C ILE A 72 6.13 -8.48 -4.42
N ALA A 73 6.95 -7.46 -4.14
CA ALA A 73 7.49 -6.54 -5.13
C ALA A 73 8.81 -7.02 -5.79
N ALA A 74 9.43 -8.09 -5.28
CA ALA A 74 10.63 -8.71 -5.84
C ALA A 74 10.33 -9.49 -7.13
#